data_AF-A0A516P0S9-F1
#
_entry.id   AF-A0A516P0S9-F1
#
_cell.length_a   1.000
_cell.length_b   1.000
_cell.length_c   1.000
_cell.angle_alpha   90.00
_cell.angle_beta   90.00
_cell.angle_gamma   90.00
#
_symmetry.space_group_name_H-M   'P 1'
#
loop_
_entity.id
_entity.type
_entity.pdbx_description
1 polymer ?
#
loop_
_entity_poly.entity_id
_entity_poly.type
_entity_poly.pdbx_seq_one_letter_code
_entity_poly.pdbx_strand_id
1 'polypeptide(L)'
;MYEESKNNYKKVFNECIKQTEKLTLQFPEIPLYQIVLNQLEILKVRLIDKEITISREELFDKYSFGSIAAKNFDYTIYGNNLMFVYGMSYKYLNLPDKLKT
;
A
#
# COMPACT_ATOMS: atom_id res chain seq x y z
N MET A 1 -8.20 14.37 -3.41
CA MET A 1 -7.21 13.90 -4.39
C MET A 1 -5.89 13.76 -3.66
N TYR A 2 -5.24 12.60 -3.72
CA TYR A 2 -3.95 12.40 -3.04
C TYR A 2 -2.84 13.15 -3.79
N GLU A 3 -1.86 13.63 -3.04
CA GLU A 3 -0.63 14.17 -3.62
C GLU A 3 0.23 13.03 -4.22
N GLU A 4 0.65 13.17 -5.48
CA GLU A 4 1.55 12.23 -6.15
C GLU A 4 3.03 12.60 -5.89
N SER A 5 3.49 12.41 -4.65
CA SER A 5 4.90 12.58 -4.26
C SER A 5 5.41 11.37 -3.47
N LYS A 6 6.73 11.14 -3.47
CA LYS A 6 7.34 10.05 -2.67
C LYS A 6 7.05 10.23 -1.18
N ASN A 7 7.04 11.48 -0.69
CA ASN A 7 6.75 11.76 0.72
C ASN A 7 5.30 11.42 1.08
N ASN A 8 4.32 11.84 0.26
CA ASN A 8 2.93 11.48 0.51
C ASN A 8 2.70 9.98 0.37
N TYR A 9 3.32 9.33 -0.63
CA TYR A 9 3.28 7.88 -0.78
C TYR A 9 3.78 7.16 0.48
N LYS A 10 4.99 7.48 0.97
CA LYS A 10 5.56 6.88 2.19
C LYS A 10 4.66 7.10 3.41
N LYS A 11 4.07 8.29 3.55
CA LYS A 11 3.14 8.61 4.63
C LYS A 11 1.92 7.69 4.60
N VAL A 12 1.21 7.64 3.47
CA VAL A 12 0.00 6.81 3.33
C VAL A 12 0.34 5.32 3.42
N PHE A 13 1.50 4.89 2.90
CA PHE A 13 2.00 3.52 3.03
C PHE A 13 2.17 3.11 4.50
N ASN A 14 2.85 3.94 5.29
CA ASN A 14 3.06 3.68 6.72
C ASN A 14 1.74 3.70 7.50
N GLU A 15 0.79 4.56 7.13
CA GLU A 15 -0.56 4.54 7.70
C GLU A 15 -1.29 3.22 7.39
N CYS A 16 -1.16 2.68 6.18
CA CYS A 16 -1.72 1.37 5.84
C CYS A 16 -1.12 0.25 6.67
N ILE A 17 0.21 0.19 6.82
CA ILE A 17 0.86 -0.81 7.68
C ILE A 17 0.30 -0.70 9.10
N LYS A 18 0.36 0.48 9.72
CA LYS A 18 -0.08 0.69 11.10
C LYS A 18 -1.54 0.31 11.34
N GLN A 19 -2.42 0.59 10.38
CA GLN A 19 -3.82 0.18 10.48
C GLN A 19 -3.99 -1.33 10.31
N THR A 20 -3.25 -1.96 9.40
CA THR A 20 -3.29 -3.41 9.18
C THR A 20 -2.75 -4.19 10.37
N GLU A 21 -1.67 -3.71 11.00
CA GLU A 21 -1.14 -4.27 12.26
C GLU A 21 -2.21 -4.24 13.36
N LYS A 22 -2.91 -3.12 13.54
CA LYS A 22 -4.01 -3.02 14.51
C LYS A 22 -5.14 -4.01 14.22
N LEU A 23 -5.55 -4.14 12.96
CA LEU A 23 -6.58 -5.10 12.56
C LEU A 23 -6.15 -6.54 12.84
N THR A 24 -4.89 -6.87 12.56
CA THR A 24 -4.31 -8.20 12.83
C THR A 24 -4.30 -8.52 14.33
N LEU A 25 -3.99 -7.53 15.17
CA LEU A 25 -4.02 -7.68 16.63
C LEU A 25 -5.44 -7.77 17.19
N GLN A 26 -6.37 -6.99 16.64
CA GLN A 26 -7.74 -6.91 17.12
C GLN A 26 -8.59 -8.11 16.71
N PHE A 27 -8.31 -8.68 15.54
CA PHE A 27 -9.06 -9.78 14.94
C PHE A 27 -8.10 -10.87 14.41
N PRO A 28 -7.32 -11.51 15.30
CA PRO A 28 -6.32 -12.50 14.90
C PRO A 28 -6.90 -13.71 14.18
N GLU A 29 -8.20 -13.98 14.36
CA GLU A 29 -8.94 -15.06 13.70
C GLU A 29 -9.24 -14.77 12.22
N ILE A 30 -9.05 -13.52 11.75
CA ILE A 30 -9.29 -13.12 10.36
C ILE A 30 -7.95 -13.14 9.60
N PRO A 31 -7.64 -14.21 8.83
CA PRO A 31 -6.31 -14.38 8.24
C PRO A 31 -6.00 -13.35 7.15
N LEU A 32 -7.04 -12.72 6.59
CA LEU A 32 -6.95 -11.70 5.56
C LEU A 32 -6.04 -10.54 5.97
N TYR A 33 -6.10 -10.10 7.24
CA TYR A 33 -5.31 -8.95 7.69
C TYR A 33 -3.81 -9.27 7.73
N GLN A 34 -3.44 -10.48 8.16
CA GLN A 34 -2.05 -10.93 8.10
C GLN A 34 -1.53 -11.03 6.65
N ILE A 35 -2.38 -11.49 5.72
CA ILE A 35 -2.03 -11.54 4.29
C ILE A 35 -1.75 -10.15 3.74
N VAL A 36 -2.61 -9.17 4.05
CA VAL A 36 -2.40 -7.77 3.64
C VAL A 36 -1.11 -7.21 4.26
N LEU A 37 -0.89 -7.45 5.57
CA LEU A 37 0.29 -6.95 6.27
C LEU A 37 1.58 -7.49 5.63
N ASN A 38 1.67 -8.79 5.40
CA ASN A 38 2.83 -9.43 4.77
C ASN A 38 3.11 -8.83 3.38
N GLN A 39 2.07 -8.59 2.58
CA GLN A 39 2.22 -8.00 1.26
C GLN A 39 2.71 -6.55 1.32
N LEU A 40 2.21 -5.75 2.26
CA LEU A 40 2.67 -4.38 2.49
C LEU A 40 4.14 -4.35 2.93
N GLU A 41 4.55 -5.24 3.85
CA GLU A 41 5.94 -5.32 4.31
C GLU A 41 6.91 -5.71 3.20
N ILE A 42 6.58 -6.75 2.42
CA ILE A 42 7.38 -7.17 1.25
C ILE A 42 7.53 -6.00 0.27
N LEU A 43 6.42 -5.30 0.00
CA LEU A 43 6.41 -4.18 -0.93
C LEU A 43 7.20 -2.97 -0.40
N LYS A 44 7.14 -2.69 0.90
CA LYS A 44 7.96 -1.65 1.56
C LYS A 44 9.44 -1.97 1.40
N VAL A 45 9.86 -3.18 1.77
CA VAL A 45 11.27 -3.60 1.67
C VAL A 45 11.76 -3.45 0.24
N ARG A 46 10.95 -3.88 -0.73
CA ARG A 46 11.32 -3.82 -2.14
C ARG A 46 11.38 -2.39 -2.68
N LEU A 47 10.30 -1.62 -2.58
CA LEU A 47 10.20 -0.30 -3.21
C LEU A 47 10.86 0.80 -2.41
N ILE A 48 10.64 0.84 -1.09
CA ILE A 48 11.05 1.98 -0.25
C ILE A 48 12.47 1.77 0.27
N ASP A 49 12.77 0.57 0.78
CA ASP A 49 14.05 0.33 1.47
C ASP A 49 15.17 -0.06 0.49
N LYS A 50 14.85 -0.80 -0.58
CA LYS A 50 15.81 -1.26 -1.60
C LYS A 50 15.73 -0.52 -2.93
N GLU A 51 14.74 0.36 -3.11
CA GLU A 51 14.52 1.12 -4.35
C GLU A 51 14.41 0.25 -5.62
N ILE A 52 13.85 -0.96 -5.49
CA ILE A 52 13.66 -1.89 -6.60
C ILE A 52 12.29 -1.65 -7.22
N THR A 53 12.25 -1.36 -8.54
CA THR A 53 11.00 -1.18 -9.28
C THR A 53 10.11 -2.43 -9.28
N ILE A 54 8.82 -2.18 -9.46
CA ILE A 54 7.81 -3.20 -9.75
C ILE A 54 7.02 -2.77 -10.98
N SER A 55 6.80 -3.68 -11.92
CA SER A 55 5.94 -3.39 -13.07
C SER A 55 4.47 -3.43 -12.65
N ARG A 56 3.57 -2.89 -13.49
CA ARG A 56 2.14 -2.96 -13.22
C ARG A 56 1.64 -4.41 -13.26
N GLU A 57 2.13 -5.19 -14.22
CA GLU A 57 1.81 -6.61 -14.38
C GLU A 57 2.24 -7.39 -13.14
N GLU A 58 3.49 -7.19 -12.69
CA GLU A 58 3.97 -7.86 -11.49
C GLU A 58 3.18 -7.49 -10.23
N LEU A 59 2.80 -6.21 -10.10
CA LEU A 59 1.97 -5.75 -8.99
C LEU A 59 0.60 -6.45 -9.01
N PHE A 60 -0.02 -6.58 -10.19
CA PHE A 60 -1.33 -7.21 -10.36
C PHE A 60 -1.29 -8.72 -10.14
N ASP A 61 -0.22 -9.38 -10.57
CA ASP A 61 -0.07 -10.82 -10.44
C ASP A 61 0.30 -11.27 -9.02
N LYS A 62 1.13 -10.50 -8.31
CA LYS A 62 1.72 -10.94 -7.02
C LYS A 62 1.06 -10.34 -5.78
N TYR A 63 0.34 -9.23 -5.91
CA TYR A 63 -0.21 -8.50 -4.77
C TYR A 63 -1.72 -8.39 -4.88
N SER A 64 -2.42 -8.95 -3.88
CA SER A 64 -3.88 -8.97 -3.83
C SER A 64 -4.48 -7.87 -2.94
N PHE A 65 -3.68 -7.13 -2.16
CA PHE A 65 -4.21 -6.13 -1.23
C PHE A 65 -5.04 -5.01 -1.90
N GLY A 66 -4.78 -4.67 -3.17
CA GLY A 66 -5.66 -3.77 -3.93
C GLY A 66 -7.05 -4.37 -4.17
N SER A 67 -7.12 -5.62 -4.61
CA SER A 67 -8.40 -6.32 -4.76
C SER A 67 -9.14 -6.53 -3.42
N ILE A 68 -8.38 -6.75 -2.34
CA ILE A 68 -8.92 -6.89 -0.98
C ILE A 68 -9.51 -5.56 -0.52
N ALA A 69 -8.82 -4.45 -0.77
CA ALA A 69 -9.29 -3.10 -0.46
C ALA A 69 -10.64 -2.82 -1.12
N ALA A 70 -10.75 -3.05 -2.43
CA ALA A 70 -11.97 -2.82 -3.19
C ALA A 70 -13.14 -3.73 -2.76
N LYS A 71 -12.88 -4.96 -2.31
CA LYS A 71 -13.94 -5.92 -1.97
C LYS A 71 -14.40 -5.86 -0.52
N ASN A 72 -13.51 -5.52 0.41
CA ASN A 72 -13.75 -5.66 1.86
C ASN A 72 -13.78 -4.32 2.60
N PHE A 73 -13.18 -3.28 2.02
CA PHE A 73 -13.00 -1.98 2.66
C PHE A 73 -13.48 -0.83 1.77
N ASP A 74 -14.37 -1.13 0.83
CA ASP A 74 -14.89 -0.14 -0.11
C ASP A 74 -15.51 1.04 0.64
N TYR A 75 -15.32 2.25 0.09
CA TYR A 75 -15.74 3.51 0.68
C TYR A 75 -15.16 3.87 2.07
N THR A 76 -14.22 3.09 2.61
CA THR A 76 -13.52 3.44 3.86
C THR A 76 -12.24 4.24 3.60
N ILE A 77 -11.81 5.05 4.57
CA ILE A 77 -10.52 5.76 4.49
C ILE A 77 -9.36 4.77 4.35
N TYR A 78 -9.40 3.65 5.07
CA TYR A 78 -8.40 2.60 5.00
C TYR A 78 -8.36 1.94 3.61
N GLY A 79 -9.51 1.56 3.05
CA GLY A 79 -9.61 1.00 1.71
C GLY A 79 -9.10 1.96 0.63
N ASN A 80 -9.47 3.24 0.73
CA ASN A 80 -8.96 4.29 -0.17
C ASN A 80 -7.43 4.44 -0.09
N ASN A 81 -6.87 4.39 1.13
CA ASN A 81 -5.43 4.44 1.33
C ASN A 81 -4.73 3.21 0.74
N LEU A 82 -5.26 2.00 0.93
CA LEU A 82 -4.72 0.77 0.33
C LEU A 82 -4.76 0.84 -1.20
N MET A 83 -5.87 1.30 -1.77
CA MET A 83 -6.02 1.46 -3.23
C MET A 83 -5.05 2.50 -3.78
N PHE A 84 -4.84 3.62 -3.07
CA PHE A 84 -3.84 4.61 -3.43
C PHE A 84 -2.43 4.03 -3.41
N VAL A 85 -2.05 3.34 -2.32
CA VAL A 85 -0.74 2.69 -2.21
C VAL A 85 -0.55 1.71 -3.36
N TYR A 86 -1.50 0.81 -3.59
CA TYR A 86 -1.46 -0.16 -4.67
C TYR A 86 -1.27 0.53 -6.04
N GLY A 87 -2.16 1.46 -6.38
CA GLY A 87 -2.14 2.14 -7.67
C GLY A 87 -0.89 2.99 -7.92
N MET A 88 -0.21 3.46 -6.88
CA MET A 88 0.99 4.28 -7.01
C MET A 88 2.30 3.48 -6.95
N SER A 89 2.28 2.23 -6.49
CA SER A 89 3.49 1.42 -6.29
C SER A 89 4.35 1.27 -7.54
N TYR A 90 3.75 1.03 -8.72
CA TYR A 90 4.51 0.89 -9.97
C TYR A 90 5.09 2.23 -10.50
N LYS A 91 4.63 3.37 -9.96
CA LYS A 91 5.14 4.71 -10.30
C LYS A 91 6.14 5.25 -9.28
N TYR A 92 6.29 4.61 -8.12
CA TYR A 92 6.93 5.19 -6.93
C TYR A 92 8.31 5.82 -7.19
N LEU A 93 9.23 5.13 -7.90
CA LEU A 93 10.57 5.66 -8.14
C LEU A 93 10.58 6.90 -9.04
N ASN A 94 9.55 7.06 -9.87
CA ASN A 94 9.38 8.19 -10.80
C ASN A 94 8.62 9.36 -10.16
N LEU A 95 8.12 9.22 -8.93
CA LEU A 95 7.46 10.32 -8.23
C LEU A 95 8.47 11.38 -7.80
N PRO A 96 8.10 12.67 -7.85
CA PRO A 96 8.92 13.73 -7.26
C PRO A 96 8.98 13.55 -5.74
N ASP A 97 10.09 13.98 -5.12
CA ASP A 97 10.24 13.91 -3.65
C ASP A 97 9.19 14.77 -2.94
N LYS A 98 8.89 15.94 -3.49
CA LYS A 98 7.84 16.89 -3.06
C LYS A 98 7.23 17.54 -4.30
N LEU A 99 5.95 17.92 -4.25
CA LEU A 99 5.40 18.80 -5.28
C LEU A 99 6.23 20.09 -5.34
N LYS A 100 6.61 20.52 -6.55
CA LYS A 100 7.11 21.88 -6.76
C LYS A 100 5.92 22.82 -6.53
N THR A 101 5.88 23.46 -5.37
CA THR A 101 5.03 24.62 -5.08
C THR A 101 5.46 25.81 -5.92
#